data_AF-A0A1C0ABJ4-F1
#
_entry.id   AF-A0A1C0ABJ4-F1
#
_cell.length_a   1.000
_cell.length_b   1.000
_cell.length_c   1.000
_cell.angle_alpha   90.00
_cell.angle_beta   90.00
_cell.angle_gamma   90.00
#
_symmetry.space_group_name_H-M   'P 1'
#
loop_
_entity.id
_entity.type
_entity.pdbx_description
1 polymer ?
#
loop_
_entity_poly.entity_id
_entity_poly.type
_entity_poly.pdbx_seq_one_letter_code
_entity_poly.pdbx_strand_id
1 'polypeptide(L)' 'MTITEIKETIHAFQKGAIRAKEVGFDIIEIHAAYGYLINQFLSPLTNHRSDEYGGSKEKKYRLLRVESSTFFISFTK' A
#
# COMPACT_ATOMS: atom_id res chain seq x y z
N MET A 1 -12.51 4.23 4.20
CA MET A 1 -11.52 5.00 3.43
C MET A 1 -12.14 5.60 2.17
N THR A 2 -12.16 6.92 2.07
CA THR A 2 -12.42 7.66 0.84
C THR A 2 -11.20 7.58 -0.10
N ILE A 3 -11.36 8.02 -1.35
CA ILE A 3 -10.23 8.09 -2.30
C ILE A 3 -9.12 9.02 -1.80
N THR A 4 -9.50 10.12 -1.13
CA THR A 4 -8.55 11.07 -0.52
C THR A 4 -7.75 10.40 0.58
N GLU A 5 -8.41 9.71 1.51
CA GLU A 5 -7.74 8.99 2.62
C GLU A 5 -6.80 7.89 2.10
N ILE A 6 -7.15 7.23 0.99
CA ILE A 6 -6.27 6.26 0.33
C ILE A 6 -5.00 6.93 -0.20
N LYS A 7 -5.13 8.09 -0.88
CA LYS A 7 -3.97 8.85 -1.37
C LYS A 7 -3.09 9.37 -0.23
N GLU A 8 -3.70 9.83 0.85
CA GLU A 8 -2.98 10.28 2.05
C GLU A 8 -2.23 9.13 2.71
N THR A 9 -2.84 7.94 2.76
CA THR A 9 -2.20 6.74 3.28
C THR A 9 -0.99 6.35 2.46
N ILE A 10 -1.11 6.34 1.13
CA ILE A 10 0.03 6.12 0.21
C ILE A 10 1.16 7.11 0.49
N HIS A 11 0.84 8.38 0.63
CA HIS A 11 1.83 9.40 0.94
C HIS A 11 2.49 9.20 2.33
N ALA A 12 1.74 8.71 3.31
CA ALA A 12 2.28 8.39 4.63
C ALA A 12 3.27 7.21 4.58
N PHE A 13 2.93 6.15 3.82
CA PHE A 13 3.82 5.01 3.53
C PHE A 13 5.12 5.48 2.87
N GLN A 14 5.02 6.32 1.83
CA GLN A 14 6.18 6.93 1.15
C GLN A 14 7.07 7.72 2.11
N LYS A 15 6.48 8.59 2.95
CA LYS A 15 7.23 9.35 3.96
C LYS A 15 7.90 8.44 4.99
N GLY A 16 7.26 7.33 5.37
CA GLY A 16 7.86 6.31 6.23
C GLY A 16 9.10 5.69 5.60
N ALA A 17 9.03 5.34 4.31
CA ALA A 17 10.14 4.80 3.54
C ALA A 17 11.34 5.75 3.48
N ILE A 18 11.07 7.03 3.20
CA ILE A 18 12.09 8.09 3.13
C ILE A 18 12.82 8.20 4.47
N ARG A 19 12.07 8.26 5.58
CA ARG A 19 12.67 8.33 6.93
C ARG A 19 13.49 7.09 7.25
N ALA A 20 13.02 5.89 6.87
CA ALA A 20 13.77 4.66 7.08
C ALA A 20 15.11 4.69 6.33
N LYS A 21 15.11 5.20 5.09
CA LYS A 21 16.34 5.41 4.31
C LYS A 21 17.27 6.44 4.95
N GLU A 22 16.72 7.57 5.42
CA GLU A 22 17.50 8.65 6.06
C GLU A 22 18.26 8.19 7.32
N VAL A 23 17.70 7.23 8.06
CA VAL A 23 18.35 6.66 9.26
C VAL A 23 19.17 5.39 8.97
N GLY A 24 19.32 5.01 7.70
CA GLY A 24 20.23 3.95 7.27
C GLY A 24 19.67 2.52 7.28
N PHE A 25 18.35 2.33 7.22
CA PHE A 25 17.80 0.99 6.98
C PHE A 25 18.04 0.56 5.53
N ASP A 26 18.57 -0.65 5.35
CA ASP A 26 18.80 -1.24 4.02
C ASP A 26 17.51 -1.73 3.35
N ILE A 27 16.57 -2.23 4.16
CA ILE A 27 15.34 -2.88 3.70
C ILE A 27 14.18 -2.44 4.59
N ILE A 28 13.03 -2.28 3.95
CA ILE A 28 11.74 -2.19 4.62
C ILE A 28 10.76 -3.17 3.97
N GLU A 29 9.85 -3.71 4.78
CA GLU A 29 8.83 -4.65 4.34
C GLU A 29 7.45 -3.98 4.36
N ILE A 30 6.68 -4.18 3.28
CA ILE A 30 5.28 -3.80 3.25
C ILE A 30 4.46 -4.94 3.86
N HIS A 31 3.86 -4.68 5.02
CA HIS A 31 3.06 -5.69 5.69
C HIS A 31 1.66 -5.82 5.09
N ALA A 32 1.44 -6.88 4.29
CA ALA A 32 0.21 -7.14 3.54
C ALA A 32 -0.57 -8.40 4.02
N ALA A 33 -0.29 -8.89 5.22
CA ALA A 33 -0.83 -10.13 5.77
C ALA A 33 -1.73 -9.89 6.99
N TYR A 34 -2.20 -10.99 7.61
CA TYR A 34 -2.84 -11.03 8.92
C TYR A 34 -4.00 -10.04 9.17
N GLY A 35 -4.83 -9.76 8.16
CA GLY A 35 -6.03 -8.94 8.32
C GLY A 35 -5.77 -7.43 8.53
N TYR A 36 -4.52 -6.98 8.40
CA TYR A 36 -4.18 -5.55 8.42
C TYR A 36 -4.63 -4.84 7.14
N LEU A 37 -4.43 -3.51 7.10
CA LEU A 37 -5.02 -2.63 6.10
C LEU A 37 -4.90 -3.14 4.65
N ILE A 38 -3.70 -3.45 4.19
CA ILE A 38 -3.50 -3.91 2.80
C ILE A 38 -4.19 -5.26 2.58
N ASN A 39 -4.13 -6.17 3.54
CA ASN A 39 -4.84 -7.45 3.46
C ASN A 39 -6.36 -7.26 3.36
N GLN A 40 -6.91 -6.26 4.05
CA GLN A 40 -8.32 -5.93 3.99
C GLN A 40 -8.77 -5.50 2.59
N PHE A 41 -7.90 -4.82 1.82
CA PHE A 41 -8.18 -4.48 0.41
C PHE A 41 -8.11 -5.71 -0.51
N LEU A 42 -7.20 -6.66 -0.23
CA LEU A 42 -7.02 -7.85 -1.07
C LEU A 42 -8.14 -8.88 -0.91
N SER A 43 -8.65 -9.03 0.32
CA SER A 43 -9.61 -10.06 0.67
C SER A 43 -11.04 -9.70 0.24
N PRO A 44 -11.76 -10.61 -0.46
CA PRO A 44 -13.19 -10.40 -0.77
C PRO A 44 -14.08 -10.45 0.48
N LEU A 45 -13.59 -11.00 1.60
CA LEU A 45 -14.33 -11.08 2.85
C LEU A 45 -14.44 -9.72 3.57
N THR A 46 -13.54 -8.79 3.25
CA THR A 46 -13.45 -7.48 3.93
C THR A 46 -13.59 -6.31 2.95
N ASN A 47 -13.22 -6.49 1.68
CA ASN A 47 -13.36 -5.46 0.65
C ASN A 47 -14.67 -5.62 -0.13
N HIS A 48 -15.69 -4.87 0.30
CA HIS A 48 -16.98 -4.78 -0.38
C HIS A 48 -17.13 -3.51 -1.24
N ARG A 49 -16.02 -2.85 -1.61
CA ARG A 49 -16.08 -1.63 -2.40
C ARG A 49 -16.50 -1.91 -3.85
N SER A 50 -17.22 -0.96 -4.43
CA SER A 50 -17.62 -0.96 -5.85
C SER A 50 -16.80 -0.01 -6.72
N ASP A 51 -15.85 0.72 -6.13
CA ASP A 51 -15.00 1.69 -6.81
C ASP A 51 -13.74 1.06 -7.45
N GLU A 52 -12.73 1.89 -7.75
CA GLU A 52 -11.48 1.44 -8.39
C GLU A 52 -10.57 0.59 -7.49
N TYR A 53 -10.93 0.42 -6.21
CA TYR A 53 -10.18 -0.36 -5.23
C TYR A 53 -10.90 -1.65 -4.79
N GLY A 54 -12.05 -2.02 -5.39
CA GLY A 54 -12.81 -3.22 -5.04
C GLY A 54 -13.48 -3.93 -6.20
N GLY A 55 -14.19 -5.02 -5.88
CA GLY A 55 -14.86 -5.88 -6.86
C GLY A 55 -13.90 -6.85 -7.56
N SER A 56 -13.23 -6.39 -8.63
CA SER A 56 -12.34 -7.26 -9.42
C SER A 56 -11.02 -7.52 -8.70
N LYS A 57 -10.34 -8.63 -9.04
CA LYS A 57 -9.02 -8.95 -8.49
C LYS A 57 -8.03 -7.81 -8.76
N GLU A 58 -8.00 -7.27 -9.96
CA GLU A 58 -7.08 -6.21 -10.38
C GLU A 58 -7.27 -4.94 -9.54
N LYS A 59 -8.53 -4.56 -9.29
CA LYS A 59 -8.89 -3.39 -8.47
C LYS A 59 -8.51 -3.58 -7.01
N LYS A 60 -8.76 -4.77 -6.45
CA LYS A 60 -8.35 -5.10 -5.07
C LYS A 60 -6.83 -5.04 -4.85
N TYR A 61 -6.05 -5.42 -5.86
CA TYR A 61 -4.58 -5.34 -5.82
C TYR A 61 -4.02 -3.94 -6.13
N ARG A 62 -4.87 -2.97 -6.51
CA ARG A 62 -4.43 -1.62 -6.90
C ARG A 62 -3.64 -0.94 -5.77
N LEU A 63 -4.13 -0.98 -4.54
CA LEU A 63 -3.46 -0.37 -3.40
C LEU A 63 -2.05 -0.96 -3.22
N LEU A 64 -1.94 -2.28 -3.09
CA LEU A 64 -0.66 -2.97 -2.93
C LEU A 64 0.31 -2.66 -4.08
N ARG A 65 -0.18 -2.59 -5.32
CA ARG A 65 0.66 -2.27 -6.48
C ARG A 65 1.21 -0.85 -6.41
N VAL A 66 0.38 0.14 -6.08
CA VAL A 66 0.83 1.54 -5.98
C VAL A 66 1.87 1.71 -4.88
N GLU A 67 1.65 1.08 -3.71
CA GLU A 67 2.65 1.05 -2.64
C GLU A 67 3.93 0.38 -3.11
N SER A 68 3.86 -0.86 -3.62
CA SER A 68 5.07 -1.58 -4.05
C SER A 68 5.86 -0.81 -5.14
N SER A 69 5.17 -0.26 -6.13
CA SER A 69 5.79 0.49 -7.23
C SER A 69 6.43 1.79 -6.79
N THR A 70 5.89 2.48 -5.77
CA THR A 70 6.53 3.71 -5.30
C THR A 70 7.81 3.43 -4.49
N PHE A 71 7.87 2.27 -3.83
CA PHE A 71 8.99 1.91 -2.96
C PHE A 71 10.19 1.35 -3.72
N PHE A 72 9.96 0.65 -4.83
CA PHE A 72 11.05 0.19 -5.71
C PHE A 72 11.89 1.35 -6.27
N ILE A 73 11.34 2.57 -6.35
CA ILE A 73 12.06 3.76 -6.84
C ILE A 73 13.04 4.32 -5.78
N SER A 74 12.97 3.89 -4.52
CA SER A 74 13.80 4.49 -3.45
C SER A 74 14.99 3.64 -2.97
N PHE A 75 15.13 2.38 -3.38
CA PHE A 75 16.18 1.48 -2.86
C PHE A 75 17.13 0.87 -3.91
N THR A 76 16.97 1.19 -5.19
CA THR A 76 18.10 1.05 -6.12
C THR A 76 18.97 2.29 -5.96
N LYS A 77 20.26 2.06 -5.69
CA LYS A 77 21.33 3.05 -5.76
C LYS A 77 21.12 4.06 -6.90
#